data_AF-A0A662Z3K0-F1
#
_entry.id   AF-A0A662Z3K0-F1
#
_cell.length_a   1.000
_cell.length_b   1.000
_cell.length_c   1.000
_cell.angle_alpha   90.00
_cell.angle_beta   90.00
_cell.angle_gamma   90.00
#
_symmetry.space_group_name_H-M   'P 1'
#
loop_
_entity.id
_entity.type
_entity.pdbx_description
1 polymer ?
#
loop_
_entity_poly.entity_id
_entity_poly.type
_entity_poly.pdbx_seq_one_letter_code
_entity_poly.pdbx_strand_id
1 'polypeptide(L)'
;MNLKVKIKTGDLSIVYIDVPDSITLDELVKELVREGHVAAEFSEAFPQDEALNSLFDRSGQLIVAANGIELTLTKKRGGQKVENIASKLNYQIFLPTIQLYRELVDNGNVKFGTTFFVQMDKSTYLVRHNKNDVELFDFKKSFDALNDGEKKVPARAVVHFKTRDELSMSEMAFIRSISFPVKERKNPVLEVGTLTQAEIDWMTDILDKVTQVIKHFDQHNTEINRSDEDFPTYVFQKGKPTIGFVKQAQLVKISAAGKK
;
A
#
# COMPACT_ATOMS: atom_id res chain seq x y z
N MET A 1 -28.01 11.05 -11.06
CA MET A 1 -26.97 10.01 -10.96
C MET A 1 -25.79 10.30 -11.87
N ASN A 2 -24.57 9.94 -11.45
CA ASN A 2 -23.38 10.04 -12.28
C ASN A 2 -23.10 8.66 -12.88
N LEU A 3 -23.03 8.58 -14.21
CA LEU A 3 -22.84 7.33 -14.93
C LEU A 3 -21.47 7.30 -15.60
N LYS A 4 -20.82 6.14 -15.51
CA LYS A 4 -19.77 5.76 -16.45
C LYS A 4 -20.40 4.90 -17.53
N VAL A 5 -20.30 5.36 -18.78
CA VAL A 5 -20.80 4.67 -19.96
C VAL A 5 -19.58 4.16 -20.73
N LYS A 6 -19.46 2.84 -20.90
CA LYS A 6 -18.51 2.27 -21.86
C LYS A 6 -19.27 1.84 -23.10
N ILE A 7 -18.76 2.22 -24.26
CA ILE A 7 -19.37 1.97 -25.56
C ILE A 7 -18.41 1.12 -26.36
N LYS A 8 -18.90 -0.01 -26.86
CA LYS A 8 -18.12 -0.93 -27.69
C LYS A 8 -18.79 -1.07 -29.06
N THR A 9 -18.25 -0.36 -30.05
CA THR A 9 -18.72 -0.30 -31.45
C THR A 9 -17.64 -0.77 -32.44
N GLY A 10 -16.52 -1.30 -31.93
CA GLY A 10 -15.29 -1.60 -32.66
C GLY A 10 -14.11 -1.26 -31.77
N ASP A 11 -13.82 0.04 -31.64
CA ASP A 11 -12.96 0.60 -30.60
C ASP A 11 -13.73 0.84 -29.29
N LEU A 12 -13.03 0.74 -28.16
CA LEU A 12 -13.62 0.99 -26.85
C LEU A 12 -13.59 2.49 -26.54
N SER A 13 -14.74 3.12 -26.37
CA SER A 13 -14.84 4.49 -25.87
C SER A 13 -15.50 4.54 -24.48
N ILE A 14 -15.11 5.51 -23.67
CA ILE A 14 -15.61 5.69 -22.30
C ILE A 14 -16.03 7.15 -22.13
N VAL A 15 -17.29 7.34 -21.78
CA VAL A 15 -17.89 8.66 -21.52
C VAL A 15 -18.42 8.70 -20.09
N TYR A 16 -18.36 9.88 -19.47
CA TYR A 16 -18.93 10.13 -18.15
C TYR A 16 -20.03 11.15 -18.30
N ILE A 17 -21.24 10.80 -17.86
CA ILE A 17 -22.44 11.62 -18.04
C ILE A 17 -23.18 11.71 -16.72
N ASP A 18 -23.59 12.91 -16.37
CA ASP A 18 -24.45 13.16 -15.22
C ASP A 18 -25.89 13.32 -15.72
N VAL A 19 -26.77 12.44 -15.25
CA VAL A 19 -28.16 12.36 -15.72
C VAL A 19 -29.14 12.39 -14.54
N PRO A 20 -30.38 12.87 -14.72
CA PRO A 20 -31.41 12.81 -13.68
C PRO A 20 -31.67 11.36 -13.21
N ASP A 21 -32.02 11.16 -11.94
CA ASP A 21 -32.33 9.82 -11.41
C ASP A 21 -33.59 9.20 -12.04
N SER A 22 -34.45 10.06 -12.60
CA SER A 22 -35.68 9.71 -13.31
C SER A 22 -35.46 9.41 -14.80
N ILE A 23 -34.24 9.57 -15.33
CA ILE A 23 -33.98 9.34 -16.76
C ILE A 23 -34.32 7.90 -17.12
N THR A 24 -34.93 7.69 -18.28
CA THR A 24 -35.15 6.37 -18.87
C THR A 24 -33.94 5.90 -19.68
N LEU A 25 -33.87 4.60 -19.98
CA LEU A 25 -32.81 4.09 -20.87
C LEU A 25 -32.88 4.71 -22.26
N ASP A 26 -34.09 4.90 -22.80
CA ASP A 26 -34.32 5.53 -24.11
C ASP A 26 -33.83 6.98 -24.16
N GLU A 27 -34.14 7.78 -23.13
CA GLU A 27 -33.66 9.16 -23.03
C GLU A 27 -32.13 9.23 -22.93
N LEU A 28 -31.51 8.33 -22.16
CA LEU A 28 -30.05 8.26 -22.09
C LEU A 28 -29.43 7.91 -23.45
N VAL A 29 -30.02 6.97 -24.19
CA VAL A 29 -29.52 6.56 -25.51
C VAL A 29 -29.68 7.69 -26.52
N LYS A 30 -30.81 8.41 -26.52
CA LYS A 30 -31.02 9.59 -27.37
C LYS A 30 -30.01 10.69 -27.08
N GLU A 31 -29.65 10.89 -25.81
CA GLU A 31 -28.61 11.84 -25.42
C GLU A 31 -27.23 11.42 -25.94
N LEU A 32 -26.88 10.14 -25.81
CA LEU A 32 -25.63 9.59 -26.37
C LEU A 32 -25.55 9.72 -27.89
N VAL A 33 -26.68 9.57 -28.61
CA VAL A 33 -26.75 9.81 -30.05
C VAL A 33 -26.60 11.29 -30.37
N ARG A 34 -27.29 12.18 -29.64
CA ARG A 34 -27.22 13.64 -29.81
C ARG A 34 -25.80 14.17 -29.62
N GLU A 35 -25.06 13.62 -28.66
CA GLU A 35 -23.67 13.98 -28.39
C GLU A 35 -22.66 13.29 -29.32
N GLY A 36 -23.13 12.47 -30.26
CA GLY A 36 -22.29 11.78 -31.24
C GLY A 36 -21.45 10.63 -30.65
N HIS A 37 -21.83 10.13 -29.48
CA HIS A 37 -21.15 9.01 -28.82
C HIS A 37 -21.57 7.65 -29.35
N VAL A 38 -22.79 7.54 -29.90
CA VAL A 38 -23.34 6.32 -30.48
C VAL A 38 -24.04 6.65 -31.81
N ALA A 39 -24.05 5.70 -32.76
CA ALA A 39 -24.75 5.86 -34.04
C ALA A 39 -26.28 5.95 -33.84
N ALA A 40 -26.96 6.71 -34.70
CA ALA A 40 -28.40 6.96 -34.61
C ALA A 40 -29.25 5.67 -34.63
N GLU A 41 -28.77 4.64 -35.33
CA GLU A 41 -29.36 3.30 -35.44
C GLU A 41 -29.48 2.56 -34.09
N PHE A 42 -28.83 3.05 -33.05
CA PHE A 42 -28.91 2.49 -31.70
C PHE A 42 -30.15 2.97 -30.92
N SER A 43 -30.76 4.10 -31.32
CA SER A 43 -31.91 4.71 -30.63
C SER A 43 -33.23 3.96 -30.80
N GLU A 44 -33.34 3.09 -31.79
CA GLU A 44 -34.58 2.37 -32.10
C GLU A 44 -34.71 1.03 -31.36
N ALA A 45 -33.70 0.62 -30.59
CA ALA A 45 -33.56 -0.75 -30.10
C ALA A 45 -34.05 -1.00 -28.66
N PHE A 46 -34.46 0.03 -27.91
CA PHE A 46 -34.79 -0.11 -26.49
C PHE A 46 -36.25 0.27 -26.20
N PRO A 47 -37.01 -0.57 -25.47
CA PRO A 47 -38.39 -0.27 -25.11
C PRO A 47 -38.47 0.92 -24.15
N GLN A 48 -39.48 1.76 -24.35
CA GLN A 48 -39.72 2.98 -23.59
C GLN A 48 -40.36 2.71 -22.22
N ASP A 49 -40.08 3.63 -21.29
CA ASP A 49 -40.80 3.94 -20.04
C ASP A 49 -40.26 3.38 -18.71
N GLU A 50 -39.25 2.51 -18.69
CA GLU A 50 -38.62 2.12 -17.42
C GLU A 50 -37.52 3.09 -16.98
N ALA A 51 -37.63 3.59 -15.75
CA ALA A 51 -36.63 4.44 -15.12
C ALA A 51 -35.30 3.69 -15.04
N LEU A 52 -34.24 4.25 -15.62
CA LEU A 52 -32.94 3.60 -15.75
C LEU A 52 -32.40 3.06 -14.42
N ASN A 53 -32.73 3.74 -13.31
CA ASN A 53 -32.29 3.39 -11.96
C ASN A 53 -32.75 1.97 -11.52
N SER A 54 -33.93 1.50 -11.96
CA SER A 54 -34.47 0.18 -11.60
C SER A 54 -33.86 -0.98 -12.38
N LEU A 55 -33.18 -0.69 -13.49
CA LEU A 55 -32.62 -1.69 -14.40
C LEU A 55 -31.24 -2.20 -13.96
N PHE A 56 -30.59 -1.55 -13.00
CA PHE A 56 -29.27 -1.97 -12.54
C PHE A 56 -29.34 -3.20 -11.64
N ASP A 57 -28.38 -4.10 -11.83
CA ASP A 57 -28.22 -5.25 -10.96
C ASP A 57 -27.72 -4.86 -9.54
N ARG A 58 -27.59 -5.85 -8.67
CA ARG A 58 -27.06 -5.67 -7.30
C ARG A 58 -25.62 -5.13 -7.27
N SER A 59 -24.86 -5.30 -8.35
CA SER A 59 -23.49 -4.77 -8.49
C SER A 59 -23.48 -3.28 -8.85
N GLY A 60 -24.62 -2.72 -9.30
CA GLY A 60 -24.72 -1.35 -9.78
C GLY A 60 -24.26 -1.20 -11.23
N GLN A 61 -24.26 -2.30 -11.99
CA GLN A 61 -23.95 -2.36 -13.41
C GLN A 61 -25.20 -2.75 -14.22
N LEU A 62 -25.28 -2.22 -15.43
CA LEU A 62 -26.28 -2.59 -16.43
C LEU A 62 -25.55 -2.72 -17.76
N ILE A 63 -25.79 -3.82 -18.48
CA ILE A 63 -25.25 -4.04 -19.81
C ILE A 63 -26.43 -4.10 -20.76
N VAL A 64 -26.40 -3.28 -21.80
CA VAL A 64 -27.41 -3.28 -22.87
C VAL A 64 -26.71 -3.40 -24.21
N ALA A 65 -27.22 -4.27 -25.08
CA ALA A 65 -26.60 -4.52 -26.37
C ALA A 65 -27.66 -4.55 -27.47
N ALA A 66 -27.38 -3.86 -28.57
CA ALA A 66 -28.23 -3.83 -29.75
C ALA A 66 -27.40 -3.48 -30.99
N ASN A 67 -27.77 -4.01 -32.16
CA ASN A 67 -27.18 -3.66 -33.47
C ASN A 67 -25.63 -3.69 -33.49
N GLY A 68 -25.03 -4.67 -32.80
CA GLY A 68 -23.57 -4.83 -32.73
C GLY A 68 -22.84 -3.88 -31.77
N ILE A 69 -23.59 -3.06 -31.02
CA ILE A 69 -23.08 -2.10 -30.03
C ILE A 69 -23.42 -2.60 -28.63
N GLU A 70 -22.43 -2.62 -27.74
CA GLU A 70 -22.62 -2.93 -26.32
C GLU A 70 -22.35 -1.68 -25.47
N LEU A 71 -23.34 -1.29 -24.66
CA LEU A 71 -23.18 -0.29 -23.61
C LEU A 71 -23.07 -0.97 -22.25
N THR A 72 -21.99 -0.65 -21.53
CA THR A 72 -21.89 -0.93 -20.11
C THR A 72 -22.10 0.35 -19.31
N LEU A 73 -23.19 0.40 -18.57
CA LEU A 73 -23.54 1.47 -17.65
C LEU A 73 -23.13 1.08 -16.23
N THR A 74 -22.45 1.97 -15.53
CA THR A 74 -22.07 1.76 -14.13
C THR A 74 -22.47 2.98 -13.30
N LYS A 75 -23.30 2.78 -12.27
CA LYS A 75 -23.57 3.84 -11.28
C LYS A 75 -22.27 4.17 -10.57
N LYS A 76 -21.79 5.40 -10.69
CA LYS A 76 -20.83 5.89 -9.70
C LYS A 76 -21.58 5.98 -8.39
N ARG A 77 -21.33 5.05 -7.47
CA ARG A 77 -21.74 5.22 -6.08
C ARG A 77 -21.13 6.53 -5.62
N GLY A 78 -21.98 7.45 -5.16
CA GLY A 78 -21.59 8.66 -4.44
C GLY A 78 -21.00 8.33 -3.08
N GLY A 79 -20.05 7.38 -3.03
CA GLY A 79 -19.04 7.45 -2.00
C GLY A 79 -18.39 8.81 -2.17
N GLN A 80 -18.20 9.52 -1.06
CA GLN A 80 -17.26 10.63 -1.00
C GLN A 80 -16.12 10.33 -1.96
N LYS A 81 -15.69 11.32 -2.75
CA LYS A 81 -14.28 11.31 -3.15
C LYS A 81 -13.55 11.10 -1.83
N VAL A 82 -13.14 9.87 -1.54
CA VAL A 82 -11.98 9.62 -0.73
C VAL A 82 -10.98 10.39 -1.57
N GLU A 83 -10.72 11.65 -1.20
CA GLU A 83 -9.50 12.30 -1.62
C GLU A 83 -8.48 11.20 -1.44
N ASN A 84 -7.87 10.73 -2.54
CA ASN A 84 -6.89 9.69 -2.46
C ASN A 84 -5.81 10.27 -1.54
N ILE A 85 -5.86 9.98 -0.24
CA ILE A 85 -4.86 10.44 0.71
C ILE A 85 -3.53 9.91 0.18
N ALA A 86 -3.54 8.68 -0.34
CA ALA A 86 -2.52 8.08 -1.19
C ALA A 86 -1.98 8.95 -2.33
N SER A 87 -2.78 9.75 -3.05
CA SER A 87 -2.30 10.62 -4.14
C SER A 87 -1.69 11.94 -3.65
N LYS A 88 -1.81 12.26 -2.35
CA LYS A 88 -1.12 13.39 -1.71
C LYS A 88 0.14 12.95 -0.97
N LEU A 89 0.35 11.64 -0.78
CA LEU A 89 1.51 11.08 -0.11
C LEU A 89 2.67 10.92 -1.11
N ASN A 90 3.85 11.38 -0.71
CA ASN A 90 5.08 11.30 -1.49
C ASN A 90 5.85 10.01 -1.14
N TYR A 91 5.96 9.13 -2.13
CA TYR A 91 6.66 7.85 -2.03
C TYR A 91 8.03 7.84 -2.73
N GLN A 92 8.49 9.00 -3.25
CA GLN A 92 9.68 9.10 -4.08
C GLN A 92 10.95 8.60 -3.39
N ILE A 93 11.06 8.74 -2.07
CA ILE A 93 12.20 8.25 -1.28
C ILE A 93 11.92 6.86 -0.72
N PHE A 94 10.68 6.62 -0.24
CA PHE A 94 10.30 5.34 0.34
C PHE A 94 10.50 4.15 -0.62
N LEU A 95 10.04 4.28 -1.87
CA LEU A 95 10.11 3.18 -2.84
C LEU A 95 11.55 2.76 -3.18
N PRO A 96 12.48 3.69 -3.49
CA PRO A 96 13.89 3.32 -3.65
C PRO A 96 14.49 2.71 -2.37
N THR A 97 14.19 3.25 -1.19
CA THR A 97 14.74 2.74 0.08
C THR A 97 14.29 1.31 0.34
N ILE A 98 13.01 0.98 0.13
CA ILE A 98 12.51 -0.38 0.33
C ILE A 98 13.04 -1.35 -0.74
N GLN A 99 13.23 -0.89 -1.98
CA GLN A 99 13.86 -1.68 -3.04
C GLN A 99 15.31 -2.02 -2.68
N LEU A 100 16.09 -1.03 -2.28
CA LEU A 100 17.47 -1.22 -1.83
C LEU A 100 17.53 -2.16 -0.62
N TYR A 101 16.64 -1.98 0.37
CA TYR A 101 16.54 -2.90 1.51
C TYR A 101 16.33 -4.35 1.05
N ARG A 102 15.40 -4.58 0.12
CA ARG A 102 15.12 -5.93 -0.41
C ARG A 102 16.32 -6.52 -1.12
N GLU A 103 16.95 -5.75 -2.00
CA GLU A 103 18.17 -6.18 -2.71
C GLU A 103 19.29 -6.57 -1.73
N LEU A 104 19.49 -5.78 -0.67
CA LEU A 104 20.50 -6.07 0.34
C LEU A 104 20.16 -7.29 1.19
N VAL A 105 18.89 -7.53 1.51
CA VAL A 105 18.48 -8.73 2.24
C VAL A 105 18.63 -9.98 1.38
N ASP A 106 18.15 -9.92 0.14
CA ASP A 106 18.18 -11.04 -0.80
C ASP A 106 19.62 -11.45 -1.15
N ASN A 107 20.55 -10.48 -1.19
CA ASN A 107 21.97 -10.72 -1.47
C ASN A 107 22.83 -10.90 -0.20
N GLY A 108 22.44 -10.31 0.93
CA GLY A 108 23.31 -10.08 2.09
C GLY A 108 23.24 -11.14 3.19
N ASN A 109 22.86 -12.38 2.87
CA ASN A 109 22.74 -13.49 3.83
C ASN A 109 21.94 -13.15 5.12
N VAL A 110 20.98 -12.22 5.04
CA VAL A 110 20.14 -11.84 6.19
C VAL A 110 19.09 -12.93 6.40
N LYS A 111 19.15 -13.65 7.52
CA LYS A 111 18.20 -14.74 7.82
C LYS A 111 16.81 -14.19 8.19
N PHE A 112 15.76 -14.94 7.87
CA PHE A 112 14.42 -14.64 8.39
C PHE A 112 14.43 -14.69 9.93
N GLY A 113 13.72 -13.77 10.56
CA GLY A 113 13.72 -13.57 12.01
C GLY A 113 14.78 -12.60 12.52
N THR A 114 15.73 -12.16 11.68
CA THR A 114 16.74 -11.16 12.06
C THR A 114 16.06 -9.91 12.58
N THR A 115 16.41 -9.51 13.80
CA THR A 115 15.92 -8.28 14.41
C THR A 115 17.04 -7.27 14.53
N PHE A 116 16.85 -6.11 13.91
CA PHE A 116 17.76 -4.98 13.98
C PHE A 116 17.33 -4.06 15.12
N PHE A 117 18.30 -3.48 15.82
CA PHE A 117 18.06 -2.41 16.78
C PHE A 117 18.48 -1.07 16.16
N VAL A 118 17.57 -0.09 16.17
CA VAL A 118 17.82 1.24 15.60
C VAL A 118 17.55 2.29 16.66
N GLN A 119 18.57 3.07 16.97
CA GLN A 119 18.46 4.24 17.83
C GLN A 119 18.72 5.52 17.03
N MET A 120 17.70 6.38 16.98
CA MET A 120 17.74 7.71 16.36
C MET A 120 17.52 8.76 17.44
N ASP A 121 18.58 9.47 17.83
CA ASP A 121 18.59 10.44 18.94
C ASP A 121 17.95 9.90 20.23
N LYS A 122 16.69 10.26 20.50
CA LYS A 122 15.93 9.89 21.71
C LYS A 122 14.99 8.70 21.49
N SER A 123 14.86 8.22 20.27
CA SER A 123 13.90 7.19 19.90
C SER A 123 14.62 5.87 19.58
N THR A 124 14.01 4.77 19.98
CA THR A 124 14.56 3.42 19.81
C THR A 124 13.51 2.50 19.19
N TYR A 125 13.95 1.69 18.24
CA TYR A 125 13.09 0.85 17.42
C TYR A 125 13.70 -0.54 17.25
N LEU A 126 12.82 -1.53 17.11
CA LEU A 126 13.20 -2.86 16.61
C LEU A 126 12.61 -3.04 15.23
N VAL A 127 13.40 -3.60 14.32
CA VAL A 127 12.96 -3.93 12.96
C VAL A 127 13.16 -5.41 12.75
N ARG A 128 12.08 -6.17 12.59
CA ARG A 128 12.16 -7.61 12.37
C ARG A 128 11.97 -7.92 10.89
N HIS A 129 12.96 -8.59 10.31
CA HIS A 129 12.90 -9.09 8.96
C HIS A 129 12.21 -10.45 8.92
N ASN A 130 11.10 -10.57 8.18
CA ASN A 130 10.42 -11.83 7.96
C ASN A 130 10.41 -12.19 6.46
N LYS A 131 9.93 -13.39 6.16
CA LYS A 131 9.88 -13.92 4.79
C LYS A 131 9.18 -12.98 3.80
N ASN A 132 8.02 -12.45 4.19
CA ASN A 132 7.14 -11.69 3.30
C ASN A 132 6.92 -10.25 3.76
N ASP A 133 7.52 -9.83 4.85
CA ASP A 133 7.27 -8.52 5.44
C ASP A 133 8.44 -8.03 6.30
N VAL A 134 8.38 -6.74 6.64
CA VAL A 134 9.20 -6.15 7.69
C VAL A 134 8.28 -5.54 8.72
N GLU A 135 8.49 -5.88 9.98
CA GLU A 135 7.74 -5.32 11.09
C GLU A 135 8.59 -4.29 11.86
N LEU A 136 7.99 -3.15 12.16
CA LEU A 136 8.61 -2.06 12.89
C LEU A 136 7.94 -1.91 14.26
N PHE A 137 8.74 -1.92 15.31
CA PHE A 137 8.30 -1.81 16.69
C PHE A 137 8.91 -0.60 17.37
N ASP A 138 8.14 0.07 18.21
CA ASP A 138 8.68 1.00 19.21
C ASP A 138 9.30 0.17 20.34
N PHE A 139 10.61 0.31 20.56
CA PHE A 139 11.33 -0.56 21.49
C PHE A 139 10.82 -0.42 22.92
N LYS A 140 10.62 0.82 23.40
CA LYS A 140 10.19 1.07 24.77
C LYS A 140 8.77 0.55 25.00
N LYS A 141 7.84 0.88 24.11
CA LYS A 141 6.45 0.41 24.21
C LYS A 141 6.36 -1.11 24.17
N SER A 142 7.12 -1.75 23.28
CA SER A 142 7.11 -3.20 23.16
C SER A 142 7.69 -3.88 24.40
N PHE A 143 8.76 -3.31 24.96
CA PHE A 143 9.37 -3.83 26.17
C PHE A 143 8.43 -3.68 27.39
N ASP A 144 7.79 -2.52 27.54
CA ASP A 144 6.83 -2.27 28.62
C ASP A 144 5.63 -3.24 28.53
N ALA A 145 5.05 -3.41 27.34
CA ALA A 145 3.96 -4.36 27.11
C ALA A 145 4.32 -5.82 27.46
N LEU A 146 5.52 -6.28 27.09
CA LEU A 146 6.00 -7.62 27.45
C LEU A 146 6.18 -7.79 28.97
N ASN A 147 6.66 -6.76 29.67
CA ASN A 147 6.78 -6.80 31.13
C ASN A 147 5.42 -6.81 31.83
N ASP A 148 4.43 -6.16 31.24
CA ASP A 148 3.05 -6.13 31.73
C ASP A 148 2.31 -7.45 31.46
N GLY A 149 3.00 -8.45 30.87
CA GLY A 149 2.51 -9.81 30.68
C GLY A 149 1.83 -10.05 29.34
N GLU A 150 1.92 -9.09 28.39
CA GLU A 150 1.42 -9.33 27.05
C GLU A 150 2.21 -10.44 26.35
N LYS A 151 1.51 -11.43 25.79
CA LYS A 151 2.15 -12.54 25.08
C LYS A 151 2.62 -12.16 23.67
N LYS A 152 2.03 -11.12 23.10
CA LYS A 152 2.31 -10.62 21.75
C LYS A 152 2.09 -9.13 21.71
N VAL A 153 3.11 -8.41 21.28
CA VAL A 153 3.02 -6.97 21.01
C VAL A 153 2.77 -6.77 19.52
N PRO A 154 1.73 -6.03 19.11
CA PRO A 154 1.53 -5.71 17.70
C PRO A 154 2.66 -4.80 17.20
N ALA A 155 3.07 -5.01 15.95
CA ALA A 155 3.96 -4.07 15.28
C ALA A 155 3.28 -2.70 15.16
N ARG A 156 4.07 -1.62 15.26
CA ARG A 156 3.56 -0.26 15.00
C ARG A 156 3.22 -0.10 13.51
N ALA A 157 4.06 -0.65 12.64
CA ALA A 157 3.83 -0.68 11.21
C ALA A 157 4.42 -1.95 10.60
N VAL A 158 3.81 -2.41 9.52
CA VAL A 158 4.28 -3.57 8.74
C VAL A 158 4.36 -3.17 7.27
N VAL A 159 5.50 -3.46 6.65
CA VAL A 159 5.68 -3.35 5.19
C VAL A 159 5.55 -4.75 4.61
N HIS A 160 4.39 -5.04 4.02
CA HIS A 160 4.10 -6.31 3.36
C HIS A 160 4.65 -6.33 1.95
N PHE A 161 5.20 -7.46 1.54
CA PHE A 161 5.65 -7.69 0.18
C PHE A 161 4.81 -8.74 -0.50
N LYS A 162 4.03 -8.28 -1.48
CA LYS A 162 3.05 -9.09 -2.19
C LYS A 162 3.44 -9.32 -3.63
N THR A 163 3.11 -10.48 -4.18
CA THR A 163 3.07 -10.70 -5.63
C THR A 163 1.84 -10.01 -6.21
N ARG A 164 1.80 -9.85 -7.54
CA ARG A 164 0.62 -9.33 -8.25
C ARG A 164 -0.69 -10.03 -7.86
N ASP A 165 -0.66 -11.35 -7.68
CA ASP A 165 -1.87 -12.17 -7.47
C ASP A 165 -2.40 -12.09 -6.04
N GLU A 166 -1.60 -11.55 -5.11
CA GLU A 166 -1.97 -11.35 -3.71
C GLU A 166 -2.52 -9.95 -3.43
N LEU A 167 -2.49 -9.06 -4.43
CA LEU A 167 -3.01 -7.69 -4.30
C LEU A 167 -4.52 -7.68 -4.42
N SER A 168 -5.19 -7.06 -3.45
CA SER A 168 -6.59 -6.68 -3.58
C SER A 168 -6.77 -5.62 -4.67
N MET A 169 -8.00 -5.42 -5.15
CA MET A 169 -8.29 -4.42 -6.19
C MET A 169 -7.93 -2.99 -5.76
N SER A 170 -8.12 -2.65 -4.48
CA SER A 170 -7.75 -1.34 -3.92
C SER A 170 -6.24 -1.17 -3.81
N GLU A 171 -5.52 -2.19 -3.32
CA GLU A 171 -4.05 -2.18 -3.27
C GLU A 171 -3.46 -2.11 -4.69
N MET A 172 -4.03 -2.82 -5.65
CA MET A 172 -3.58 -2.80 -7.04
C MET A 172 -3.78 -1.43 -7.68
N ALA A 173 -4.90 -0.75 -7.42
CA ALA A 173 -5.14 0.60 -7.92
C ALA A 173 -4.14 1.61 -7.32
N PHE A 174 -3.86 1.48 -6.02
CA PHE A 174 -2.85 2.28 -5.34
C PHE A 174 -1.44 2.03 -5.88
N ILE A 175 -1.00 0.76 -5.94
CA ILE A 175 0.33 0.39 -6.43
C ILE A 175 0.53 0.90 -7.85
N ARG A 176 -0.43 0.69 -8.77
CA ARG A 176 -0.34 1.21 -10.15
C ARG A 176 -0.11 2.72 -10.24
N SER A 177 -0.52 3.48 -9.23
CA SER A 177 -0.33 4.93 -9.21
C SER A 177 1.09 5.37 -8.81
N ILE A 178 1.88 4.49 -8.19
CA ILE A 178 3.23 4.80 -7.68
C ILE A 178 4.33 3.84 -8.16
N SER A 179 3.98 2.65 -8.65
CA SER A 179 4.90 1.65 -9.19
C SER A 179 4.18 0.64 -10.12
N PHE A 180 4.95 -0.14 -10.88
CA PHE A 180 4.39 -1.17 -11.75
C PHE A 180 4.28 -2.52 -11.00
N PRO A 181 3.11 -3.20 -11.04
CA PRO A 181 2.97 -4.50 -10.40
C PRO A 181 3.92 -5.55 -10.97
N VAL A 182 4.64 -6.25 -10.09
CA VAL A 182 5.54 -7.36 -10.46
C VAL A 182 5.01 -8.74 -10.06
N LYS A 183 5.47 -9.79 -10.74
CA LYS A 183 5.13 -11.20 -10.42
C LYS A 183 5.78 -11.71 -9.13
N GLU A 184 6.94 -11.16 -8.77
CA GLU A 184 7.68 -11.50 -7.54
C GLU A 184 7.15 -10.69 -6.34
N ARG A 185 7.47 -11.11 -5.10
CA ARG A 185 7.08 -10.38 -3.87
C ARG A 185 7.95 -9.13 -3.67
N LYS A 186 7.73 -8.11 -4.49
CA LYS A 186 8.44 -6.83 -4.40
C LYS A 186 7.52 -5.62 -4.27
N ASN A 187 6.20 -5.81 -4.36
CA ASN A 187 5.25 -4.70 -4.24
C ASN A 187 5.03 -4.39 -2.75
N PRO A 188 5.46 -3.21 -2.25
CA PRO A 188 5.30 -2.86 -0.84
C PRO A 188 3.87 -2.39 -0.57
N VAL A 189 3.24 -2.95 0.45
CA VAL A 189 1.94 -2.52 0.99
C VAL A 189 2.11 -2.18 2.46
N LEU A 190 1.64 -1.01 2.85
CA LEU A 190 1.83 -0.47 4.20
C LEU A 190 0.62 -0.77 5.06
N GLU A 191 0.85 -1.45 6.19
CA GLU A 191 -0.12 -1.62 7.26
C GLU A 191 0.33 -0.78 8.46
N VAL A 192 -0.43 0.28 8.74
CA VAL A 192 -0.22 1.21 9.87
C VAL A 192 -1.58 1.80 10.24
N GLY A 193 -1.77 2.20 11.51
CA GLY A 193 -3.07 2.68 12.00
C GLY A 193 -3.69 3.77 11.13
N THR A 194 -2.96 4.88 10.93
CA THR A 194 -3.35 5.94 9.97
C THR A 194 -2.16 6.27 9.09
N LEU A 195 -2.28 6.04 7.79
CA LEU A 195 -1.19 6.32 6.85
C LEU A 195 -1.09 7.83 6.57
N THR A 196 0.03 8.43 6.98
CA THR A 196 0.36 9.85 6.77
C THR A 196 1.76 9.99 6.20
N GLN A 197 2.13 11.18 5.70
CA GLN A 197 3.49 11.42 5.18
C GLN A 197 4.54 11.19 6.27
N ALA A 198 4.25 11.63 7.50
CA ALA A 198 5.14 11.44 8.64
C ALA A 198 5.40 9.95 8.93
N GLU A 199 4.41 9.07 8.73
CA GLU A 199 4.62 7.63 8.88
C GLU A 199 5.47 7.06 7.74
N ILE A 200 5.28 7.52 6.49
CA ILE A 200 6.14 7.12 5.36
C ILE A 200 7.58 7.56 5.59
N ASP A 201 7.80 8.80 5.98
CA ASP A 201 9.13 9.35 6.24
C ASP A 201 9.80 8.60 7.39
N TRP A 202 9.06 8.37 8.48
CA TRP A 202 9.53 7.59 9.63
C TRP A 202 9.94 6.15 9.25
N MET A 203 9.11 5.44 8.48
CA MET A 203 9.45 4.10 7.98
C MET A 203 10.67 4.16 7.06
N THR A 204 10.74 5.16 6.17
CA THR A 204 11.87 5.38 5.25
C THR A 204 13.17 5.56 6.02
N ASP A 205 13.19 6.43 7.04
CA ASP A 205 14.37 6.71 7.83
C ASP A 205 14.87 5.47 8.58
N ILE A 206 13.97 4.70 9.19
CA ILE A 206 14.33 3.47 9.88
C ILE A 206 14.91 2.44 8.91
N LEU A 207 14.23 2.22 7.77
CA LEU A 207 14.68 1.26 6.77
C LEU A 207 16.02 1.68 6.16
N ASP A 208 16.23 2.97 5.91
CA ASP A 208 17.53 3.51 5.49
C ASP A 208 18.62 3.12 6.50
N LYS A 209 18.39 3.28 7.82
CA LYS A 209 19.40 2.90 8.83
C LYS A 209 19.65 1.39 8.83
N VAL A 210 18.62 0.58 8.67
CA VAL A 210 18.78 -0.87 8.51
C VAL A 210 19.62 -1.19 7.27
N THR A 211 19.39 -0.51 6.13
CA THR A 211 20.23 -0.71 4.93
C THR A 211 21.69 -0.35 5.18
N GLN A 212 21.97 0.70 5.96
CA GLN A 212 23.34 1.07 6.32
C GLN A 212 24.00 0.01 7.20
N VAL A 213 23.24 -0.61 8.12
CA VAL A 213 23.73 -1.74 8.92
C VAL A 213 24.09 -2.90 8.00
N ILE A 214 23.18 -3.35 7.14
CA ILE A 214 23.44 -4.49 6.25
C ILE A 214 24.69 -4.22 5.38
N LYS A 215 24.77 -3.04 4.75
CA LYS A 215 25.94 -2.64 3.94
C LYS A 215 27.24 -2.66 4.75
N HIS A 216 27.23 -2.17 5.99
CA HIS A 216 28.42 -2.15 6.82
C HIS A 216 28.92 -3.56 7.12
N PHE A 217 28.02 -4.48 7.47
CA PHE A 217 28.35 -5.88 7.75
C PHE A 217 28.88 -6.59 6.50
N ASP A 218 28.25 -6.37 5.35
CA ASP A 218 28.69 -6.88 4.05
C ASP A 218 30.10 -6.38 3.68
N GLN A 219 30.35 -5.07 3.77
CA GLN A 219 31.64 -4.45 3.47
C GLN A 219 32.79 -4.97 4.36
N HIS A 220 32.48 -5.34 5.60
CA HIS A 220 33.47 -5.85 6.56
C HIS A 220 33.47 -7.39 6.63
N ASN A 221 32.78 -8.07 5.71
CA ASN A 221 32.65 -9.53 5.65
C ASN A 221 32.31 -10.16 7.02
N THR A 222 31.45 -9.49 7.78
CA THR A 222 31.05 -9.89 9.12
C THR A 222 29.64 -10.47 9.05
N GLU A 223 29.43 -11.67 9.61
CA GLU A 223 28.10 -12.30 9.60
C GLU A 223 27.11 -11.49 10.43
N ILE A 224 26.03 -11.02 9.79
CA ILE A 224 24.98 -10.23 10.44
C ILE A 224 24.16 -11.06 11.44
N ASN A 225 24.11 -12.38 11.25
CA ASN A 225 23.40 -13.33 12.09
C ASN A 225 24.35 -14.15 12.95
N ARG A 226 25.22 -13.46 13.69
CA ARG A 226 26.28 -14.10 14.48
C ARG A 226 25.74 -14.93 15.65
N SER A 227 24.70 -14.45 16.34
CA SER A 227 24.07 -15.15 17.46
C SER A 227 22.65 -14.64 17.71
N ASP A 228 21.85 -15.40 18.45
CA ASP A 228 20.48 -15.01 18.83
C ASP A 228 20.45 -13.88 19.87
N GLU A 229 21.59 -13.60 20.53
CA GLU A 229 21.70 -12.57 21.56
C GLU A 229 22.32 -11.27 21.04
N ASP A 230 22.92 -11.29 19.85
CA ASP A 230 23.58 -10.14 19.23
C ASP A 230 22.69 -9.50 18.17
N PHE A 231 22.20 -8.29 18.44
CA PHE A 231 21.31 -7.56 17.55
C PHE A 231 22.14 -6.63 16.64
N PRO A 232 22.10 -6.79 15.31
CA PRO A 232 22.69 -5.84 14.37
C PRO A 232 22.09 -4.46 14.61
N THR A 233 22.95 -3.46 14.79
CA THR A 233 22.54 -2.20 15.39
C THR A 233 23.03 -0.99 14.61
N TYR A 234 22.16 0.02 14.53
CA TYR A 234 22.50 1.41 14.24
C TYR A 234 22.24 2.29 15.46
N VAL A 235 23.24 3.02 15.96
CA VAL A 235 23.08 4.03 17.00
C VAL A 235 23.56 5.38 16.49
N PHE A 236 22.66 6.37 16.46
CA PHE A 236 23.05 7.76 16.28
C PHE A 236 23.00 8.50 17.63
N GLN A 237 24.16 8.94 18.10
CA GLN A 237 24.28 9.68 19.36
C GLN A 237 25.36 10.74 19.25
N LYS A 238 25.11 11.94 19.80
CA LYS A 238 26.05 13.08 19.80
C LYS A 238 26.58 13.41 18.40
N GLY A 239 25.71 13.32 17.39
CA GLY A 239 26.03 13.65 16.00
C GLY A 239 26.89 12.62 15.26
N LYS A 240 27.13 11.43 15.83
CA LYS A 240 27.91 10.37 15.18
C LYS A 240 27.13 9.06 15.09
N PRO A 241 27.07 8.42 13.90
CA PRO A 241 26.55 7.08 13.77
C PRO A 241 27.58 6.04 14.23
N THR A 242 27.11 5.00 14.90
CA THR A 242 27.87 3.80 15.26
C THR A 242 27.08 2.58 14.78
N ILE A 243 27.76 1.68 14.07
CA ILE A 243 27.17 0.42 13.58
C ILE A 243 27.95 -0.74 14.21
N GLY A 244 27.24 -1.79 14.60
CA GLY A 244 27.83 -2.98 15.20
C GLY A 244 26.77 -3.88 15.79
N PHE A 245 27.07 -4.50 16.93
CA PHE A 245 26.13 -5.33 17.67
C PHE A 245 25.79 -4.73 19.03
N VAL A 246 24.54 -4.91 19.45
CA VAL A 246 24.11 -4.70 20.83
C VAL A 246 23.59 -6.02 21.38
N LYS A 247 24.04 -6.39 22.57
CA LYS A 247 23.60 -7.61 23.23
C LYS A 247 22.21 -7.45 23.82
N GLN A 248 21.44 -8.53 23.87
CA GLN A 248 20.14 -8.57 24.55
C GLN A 248 20.21 -8.00 25.99
N ALA A 249 21.25 -8.39 26.75
CA ALA A 249 21.46 -7.89 28.11
C ALA A 249 21.66 -6.36 28.19
N GLN A 250 22.19 -5.74 27.12
CA GLN A 250 22.32 -4.28 27.04
C GLN A 250 20.96 -3.64 26.71
N LEU A 251 20.17 -4.24 25.81
CA LEU A 251 18.82 -3.77 25.51
C LEU A 251 17.93 -3.74 26.76
N VAL A 252 17.99 -4.78 27.60
CA VAL A 252 17.28 -4.85 28.89
C VAL A 252 17.69 -3.71 29.85
N LYS A 253 18.97 -3.31 29.83
CA LYS A 253 19.44 -2.18 30.64
C LYS A 253 18.97 -0.84 30.09
N ILE A 254 18.96 -0.68 28.76
CA ILE A 254 18.49 0.54 28.09
C ILE A 254 17.01 0.79 28.40
N SER A 255 16.19 -0.26 28.35
CA SER A 255 14.77 -0.14 28.69
C SER A 255 14.53 0.15 30.18
N ALA A 256 15.32 -0.44 31.08
CA ALA A 256 15.23 -0.18 32.52
C ALA A 256 15.68 1.23 32.93
N ALA A 257 16.67 1.82 32.24
CA ALA A 257 17.19 3.15 32.55
C ALA A 257 16.18 4.29 32.29
N GLY A 258 15.16 4.05 31.46
CA GLY A 258 14.08 5.01 31.16
C GLY A 258 12.94 5.06 32.18
N LYS A 259 13.07 4.39 33.34
CA LYS A 259 12.12 4.39 34.47
C LYS A 259 12.57 5.23 35.68
N LYS A 260 13.65 6.03 35.55
CA LYS A 260 14.11 6.97 36.59
C LYS A 260 13.72 8.41 36.29
#